data_AF-A0A377TKB3-F1
#
_entry.id   AF-A0A377TKB3-F1
#
_cell.length_a   1.000
_cell.length_b   1.000
_cell.length_c   1.000
_cell.angle_alpha   90.00
_cell.angle_beta   90.00
_cell.angle_gamma   90.00
#
_symmetry.space_group_name_H-M   'P 1'
#
loop_
_entity.id
_entity.type
_entity.pdbx_description
1 polymer ?
#
loop_
_entity_poly.entity_id
_entity_poly.type
_entity_poly.pdbx_seq_one_letter_code
_entity_poly.pdbx_strand_id
1 'polypeptide(L)'
;MAAFANSVFNRLEDLPVPTISAVNGYALGGGCECVLATDYRLATPDLRIGLPETKLGIMPGFGGSVRLPRLLGADSALEIIAAGKDVGADQALKIGLVDGVVAAEKLRDGALAILRQAMNGDLDWKAKRQPKLEPLKLSKIEAAMSFTIAKGMVAQTAGKHYPAPITAVKTIEAAARLGREEALVLENKSFVPLAHTNEARALVGIFLNDQYVKAKAKKLTKDVETPKHAAVLGAGIMGGGIAYQSAWKGRAGGDERHQRQIADPWHDRSGEAAE
;
A
#
# COMPACT_ATOMS: atom_id res chain seq x y z
N MET A 1 17.08 18.12 -5.39
CA MET A 1 16.10 18.04 -4.28
C MET A 1 15.91 16.61 -3.78
N ALA A 2 15.59 15.63 -4.65
CA ALA A 2 15.36 14.25 -4.21
C ALA A 2 16.62 13.48 -3.72
N ALA A 3 17.84 13.81 -4.19
CA ALA A 3 19.08 13.28 -3.62
C ALA A 3 19.30 13.75 -2.16
N PHE A 4 18.92 14.99 -1.83
CA PHE A 4 18.99 15.52 -0.46
C PHE A 4 17.89 14.95 0.45
N ALA A 5 16.70 14.64 -0.09
CA ALA A 5 15.65 13.99 0.70
C ALA A 5 16.06 12.56 1.10
N ASN A 6 16.63 11.79 0.17
CA ASN A 6 17.13 10.46 0.46
C ASN A 6 18.25 10.45 1.52
N SER A 7 19.11 11.46 1.56
CA SER A 7 20.16 11.53 2.57
C SER A 7 19.60 11.64 4.00
N VAL A 8 18.38 12.17 4.19
CA VAL A 8 17.71 12.18 5.50
C VAL A 8 17.35 10.75 5.93
N PHE A 9 16.73 9.97 5.05
CA PHE A 9 16.39 8.57 5.33
C PHE A 9 17.63 7.68 5.46
N ASN A 10 18.68 7.93 4.67
CA ASN A 10 19.95 7.22 4.80
C ASN A 10 20.61 7.53 6.15
N ARG A 11 20.62 8.79 6.59
CA ARG A 11 21.13 9.16 7.92
C ARG A 11 20.33 8.51 9.05
N LEU A 12 19.01 8.39 8.92
CA LEU A 12 18.17 7.64 9.87
C LEU A 12 18.56 6.16 9.89
N GLU A 13 18.70 5.54 8.71
CA GLU A 13 19.11 4.16 8.54
C GLU A 13 20.56 3.90 8.98
N ASP A 14 21.43 4.89 8.94
CA ASP A 14 22.86 4.76 9.30
C ASP A 14 23.13 5.10 10.77
N LEU A 15 22.09 5.45 11.55
CA LEU A 15 22.25 5.72 12.98
C LEU A 15 22.92 4.54 13.69
N PRO A 16 23.96 4.77 14.52
CA PRO A 16 24.69 3.71 15.22
C PRO A 16 23.95 3.20 16.47
N VAL A 17 22.61 3.16 16.41
CA VAL A 17 21.69 2.73 17.46
C VAL A 17 20.54 1.94 16.80
N PRO A 18 19.95 0.93 17.47
CA PRO A 18 18.75 0.26 16.95
C PRO A 18 17.58 1.23 16.79
N THR A 19 16.84 1.10 15.69
CA THR A 19 15.68 1.93 15.37
C THR A 19 14.43 1.08 15.14
N ILE A 20 13.26 1.57 15.55
CA ILE A 20 11.98 0.91 15.33
C ILE A 20 10.92 1.92 14.90
N SER A 21 10.06 1.50 13.97
CA SER A 21 8.82 2.20 13.63
C SER A 21 7.63 1.52 14.31
N ALA A 22 6.91 2.25 15.16
CA ALA A 22 5.63 1.83 15.73
C ALA A 22 4.50 2.40 14.88
N VAL A 23 3.86 1.55 14.06
CA VAL A 23 2.96 1.97 12.98
C VAL A 23 1.50 1.76 13.36
N ASN A 24 0.76 2.87 13.51
CA ASN A 24 -0.67 2.87 13.79
C ASN A 24 -1.46 3.29 12.54
N GLY A 25 -2.28 2.38 12.00
CA GLY A 25 -3.13 2.66 10.84
C GLY A 25 -2.36 2.78 9.52
N TYR A 26 -2.38 3.94 8.87
CA TYR A 26 -1.91 4.09 7.49
C TYR A 26 -0.43 4.50 7.39
N ALA A 27 0.36 3.73 6.62
CA ALA A 27 1.73 4.06 6.23
C ALA A 27 1.89 3.92 4.71
N LEU A 28 1.42 4.90 3.95
CA LEU A 28 1.42 4.86 2.49
C LEU A 28 2.47 5.80 1.88
N GLY A 29 3.04 5.37 0.76
CA GLY A 29 4.02 6.13 -0.01
C GLY A 29 5.24 6.51 0.82
N GLY A 30 5.58 7.80 0.89
CA GLY A 30 6.69 8.28 1.74
C GLY A 30 6.59 7.89 3.22
N GLY A 31 5.39 7.63 3.74
CA GLY A 31 5.21 7.05 5.09
C GLY A 31 5.72 5.61 5.18
N CYS A 32 5.47 4.79 4.15
CA CYS A 32 6.07 3.46 4.02
C CYS A 32 7.60 3.56 3.87
N GLU A 33 8.08 4.47 3.03
CA GLU A 33 9.53 4.67 2.81
C GLU A 33 10.26 5.09 4.09
N CYS A 34 9.60 5.89 4.93
CA CYS A 34 10.09 6.25 6.26
C CYS A 34 10.27 5.02 7.16
N VAL A 35 9.26 4.14 7.26
CA VAL A 35 9.35 2.95 8.12
C VAL A 35 10.30 1.89 7.57
N LEU A 36 10.54 1.88 6.25
CA LEU A 36 11.55 1.03 5.63
C LEU A 36 12.98 1.44 6.02
N ALA A 37 13.20 2.71 6.35
CA ALA A 37 14.51 3.19 6.78
C ALA A 37 14.90 2.70 8.20
N THR A 38 13.95 2.36 9.07
CA THR A 38 14.24 1.80 10.41
C THR A 38 14.64 0.32 10.36
N ASP A 39 15.22 -0.20 11.44
CA ASP A 39 15.66 -1.59 11.54
C ASP A 39 14.46 -2.53 11.74
N TYR A 40 13.55 -2.16 12.63
CA TYR A 40 12.35 -2.90 12.97
C TYR A 40 11.07 -2.11 12.68
N ARG A 41 9.95 -2.82 12.54
CA ARG A 41 8.59 -2.31 12.36
C ARG A 41 7.59 -3.13 13.17
N LEU A 42 6.85 -2.49 14.07
CA LEU A 42 5.74 -3.09 14.82
C LEU A 42 4.45 -2.36 14.44
N ALA A 43 3.36 -3.09 14.23
CA ALA A 43 2.13 -2.51 13.70
C ALA A 43 0.87 -2.86 14.51
N THR A 44 -0.22 -2.13 14.25
CA THR A 44 -1.57 -2.43 14.76
C THR A 44 -2.41 -3.23 13.76
N PRO A 45 -3.50 -3.90 14.19
CA PRO A 45 -4.31 -4.75 13.29
C PRO A 45 -5.00 -3.97 12.16
N ASP A 46 -5.26 -2.67 12.35
CA ASP A 46 -5.83 -1.76 11.36
C ASP A 46 -4.80 -1.22 10.35
N LEU A 47 -3.56 -1.76 10.35
CA LEU A 47 -2.50 -1.35 9.45
C LEU A 47 -2.93 -1.41 7.98
N ARG A 48 -2.63 -0.35 7.24
CA ARG A 48 -2.56 -0.33 5.77
C ARG A 48 -1.23 0.27 5.34
N ILE A 49 -0.36 -0.54 4.75
CA ILE A 49 1.01 -0.15 4.38
C ILE A 49 1.30 -0.51 2.92
N GLY A 50 1.98 0.38 2.19
CA GLY A 50 2.33 0.11 0.79
C GLY A 50 2.83 1.34 0.03
N LEU A 51 3.09 1.13 -1.26
CA LEU A 51 3.69 2.11 -2.16
C LEU A 51 2.76 2.36 -3.36
N PRO A 52 1.74 3.25 -3.24
CA PRO A 52 0.74 3.50 -4.26
C PRO A 52 1.16 4.51 -5.35
N GLU A 53 2.44 4.90 -5.42
CA GLU A 53 2.98 5.98 -6.27
C GLU A 53 2.65 5.81 -7.75
N THR A 54 2.63 4.57 -8.25
CA THR A 54 2.32 4.26 -9.65
C THR A 54 0.89 4.65 -10.05
N LYS A 55 -0.04 4.73 -9.09
CA LYS A 55 -1.40 5.27 -9.31
C LYS A 55 -1.42 6.78 -9.55
N LEU A 56 -0.35 7.48 -9.18
CA LEU A 56 -0.14 8.91 -9.44
C LEU A 56 0.82 9.15 -10.63
N GLY A 57 1.17 8.09 -11.37
CA GLY A 57 2.07 8.18 -12.53
C GLY A 57 3.54 8.41 -12.19
N ILE A 58 3.92 8.22 -10.92
CA ILE A 58 5.29 8.29 -10.44
C ILE A 58 5.72 6.93 -9.84
N MET A 59 6.94 6.85 -9.33
CA MET A 59 7.43 5.67 -8.61
C MET A 59 7.90 6.09 -7.20
N PRO A 60 8.20 5.15 -6.30
CA PRO A 60 8.83 5.49 -5.02
C PRO A 60 10.10 6.31 -5.23
N GLY A 61 10.34 7.31 -4.38
CA GLY A 61 11.40 8.31 -4.59
C GLY A 61 12.26 8.60 -3.35
N PHE A 62 11.94 7.97 -2.22
CA PHE A 62 12.68 8.04 -0.96
C PHE A 62 13.26 6.68 -0.56
N GLY A 63 13.68 5.90 -1.55
CA GLY A 63 14.30 4.60 -1.39
C GLY A 63 13.33 3.43 -1.27
N GLY A 64 12.04 3.61 -1.53
CA GLY A 64 11.07 2.53 -1.53
C GLY A 64 11.37 1.44 -2.57
N SER A 65 11.86 1.83 -3.76
CA SER A 65 12.28 0.87 -4.80
C SER A 65 13.64 0.22 -4.50
N VAL A 66 14.36 0.73 -3.50
CA VAL A 66 15.65 0.19 -3.05
C VAL A 66 15.45 -0.75 -1.86
N ARG A 67 14.80 -0.28 -0.79
CA ARG A 67 14.65 -0.97 0.49
C ARG A 67 13.62 -2.09 0.43
N LEU A 68 12.47 -1.88 -0.21
CA LEU A 68 11.39 -2.87 -0.21
C LEU A 68 11.80 -4.18 -0.90
N PRO A 69 12.44 -4.18 -2.09
CA PRO A 69 12.90 -5.44 -2.71
C PRO A 69 13.96 -6.18 -1.89
N ARG A 70 14.79 -5.44 -1.14
CA ARG A 70 15.83 -6.02 -0.27
C ARG A 70 15.28 -6.57 1.03
N LEU A 71 14.13 -6.05 1.48
CA LEU A 71 13.43 -6.51 2.68
C LEU A 71 12.53 -7.71 2.40
N LEU A 72 11.70 -7.65 1.34
CA LEU A 72 10.66 -8.66 1.07
C LEU A 72 11.05 -9.68 0.00
N GLY A 73 12.16 -9.46 -0.69
CA GLY A 73 12.45 -10.12 -1.96
C GLY A 73 11.83 -9.39 -3.16
N ALA A 74 12.32 -9.70 -4.36
CA ALA A 74 11.96 -9.00 -5.58
C ALA A 74 10.47 -9.15 -5.93
N ASP A 75 9.93 -10.37 -5.87
CA ASP A 75 8.57 -10.65 -6.36
C ASP A 75 7.49 -9.90 -5.57
N SER A 76 7.50 -9.99 -4.24
CA SER A 76 6.53 -9.30 -3.39
C SER A 76 6.67 -7.78 -3.48
N ALA A 77 7.88 -7.25 -3.58
CA ALA A 77 8.09 -5.81 -3.74
C ALA A 77 7.61 -5.31 -5.10
N LEU A 78 7.85 -6.06 -6.18
CA LEU A 78 7.37 -5.73 -7.52
C LEU A 78 5.85 -5.75 -7.59
N GLU A 79 5.18 -6.70 -6.93
CA GLU A 79 3.73 -6.72 -6.85
C GLU A 79 3.17 -5.46 -6.16
N ILE A 80 3.76 -5.08 -5.02
CA ILE A 80 3.32 -3.90 -4.25
C ILE A 80 3.54 -2.61 -5.06
N ILE A 81 4.75 -2.41 -5.58
CA ILE A 81 5.15 -1.16 -6.24
C ILE A 81 4.47 -1.02 -7.61
N ALA A 82 4.56 -2.04 -8.47
CA ALA A 82 4.09 -1.92 -9.85
C ALA A 82 2.56 -1.81 -9.92
N ALA A 83 1.83 -2.51 -9.04
CA ALA A 83 0.38 -2.40 -8.96
C ALA A 83 -0.11 -1.25 -8.06
N GLY A 84 0.80 -0.58 -7.35
CA GLY A 84 0.47 0.51 -6.44
C GLY A 84 -0.46 0.08 -5.30
N LYS A 85 -0.29 -1.15 -4.80
CA LYS A 85 -1.16 -1.74 -3.78
C LYS A 85 -0.67 -1.43 -2.37
N ASP A 86 -1.61 -1.39 -1.44
CA ASP A 86 -1.36 -1.44 -0.01
C ASP A 86 -1.87 -2.77 0.57
N VAL A 87 -1.15 -3.28 1.58
CA VAL A 87 -1.43 -4.55 2.26
C VAL A 87 -1.89 -4.30 3.69
N GLY A 88 -2.71 -5.22 4.22
CA GLY A 88 -3.15 -5.21 5.61
C GLY A 88 -2.11 -5.80 6.58
N ALA A 89 -2.36 -5.68 7.88
CA ALA A 89 -1.47 -6.16 8.94
C ALA A 89 -1.01 -7.63 8.77
N ASP A 90 -1.95 -8.56 8.55
CA ASP A 90 -1.64 -9.99 8.44
C ASP A 90 -0.72 -10.30 7.25
N GLN A 91 -1.03 -9.71 6.09
CA GLN A 91 -0.22 -9.89 4.89
C GLN A 91 1.14 -9.21 5.06
N ALA A 92 1.19 -8.03 5.67
CA ALA A 92 2.44 -7.32 5.94
C ALA A 92 3.37 -8.13 6.86
N LEU A 93 2.82 -8.81 7.87
CA LEU A 93 3.57 -9.71 8.74
C LEU A 93 4.06 -10.93 7.97
N LYS A 94 3.18 -11.56 7.18
CA LYS A 94 3.48 -12.77 6.41
C LYS A 94 4.63 -12.56 5.40
N ILE A 95 4.69 -11.41 4.76
CA ILE A 95 5.74 -11.10 3.76
C ILE A 95 7.00 -10.48 4.37
N GLY A 96 7.02 -10.21 5.69
CA GLY A 96 8.16 -9.60 6.37
C GLY A 96 8.26 -8.08 6.25
N LEU A 97 7.17 -7.40 5.88
CA LEU A 97 7.11 -5.93 5.85
C LEU A 97 6.99 -5.34 7.25
N VAL A 98 6.33 -6.04 8.17
CA VAL A 98 6.35 -5.75 9.61
C VAL A 98 6.86 -6.96 10.37
N ASP A 99 7.47 -6.72 11.52
CA ASP A 99 8.09 -7.75 12.37
C ASP A 99 7.12 -8.29 13.43
N GLY A 100 5.99 -7.60 13.65
CA GLY A 100 4.95 -8.03 14.56
C GLY A 100 3.70 -7.16 14.46
N VAL A 101 2.58 -7.71 14.93
CA VAL A 101 1.30 -7.02 15.02
C VAL A 101 0.78 -7.15 16.45
N VAL A 102 0.41 -6.03 17.08
CA VAL A 102 -0.09 -5.98 18.46
C VAL A 102 -1.29 -5.03 18.55
N ALA A 103 -2.13 -5.21 19.57
CA ALA A 103 -3.22 -4.27 19.86
C ALA A 103 -2.69 -2.83 20.02
N ALA A 104 -3.51 -1.83 19.66
CA ALA A 104 -3.10 -0.42 19.64
C ALA A 104 -2.57 0.07 20.99
N GLU A 105 -3.16 -0.39 22.09
CA GLU A 105 -2.79 -0.05 23.46
C GLU A 105 -1.42 -0.62 23.85
N LYS A 106 -0.96 -1.67 23.16
CA LYS A 106 0.32 -2.35 23.39
C LYS A 106 1.40 -1.92 22.41
N LEU A 107 1.08 -1.11 21.40
CA LEU A 107 2.01 -0.74 20.33
C LEU A 107 3.28 -0.07 20.87
N ARG A 108 3.12 0.96 21.72
CA ARG A 108 4.25 1.71 22.27
C ARG A 108 5.13 0.84 23.17
N ASP A 109 4.51 0.12 24.10
CA ASP A 109 5.25 -0.71 25.06
C ASP A 109 5.95 -1.88 24.36
N GLY A 110 5.29 -2.50 23.37
CA GLY A 110 5.88 -3.53 22.52
C GLY A 110 7.08 -3.02 21.72
N ALA A 111 6.98 -1.84 21.13
CA ALA A 111 8.09 -1.25 20.39
C ALA A 111 9.30 -0.94 21.31
N LEU A 112 9.06 -0.42 22.51
CA LEU A 112 10.10 -0.21 23.51
C LEU A 112 10.73 -1.52 24.00
N ALA A 113 9.94 -2.60 24.11
CA ALA A 113 10.47 -3.91 24.47
C ALA A 113 11.43 -4.46 23.39
N ILE A 114 11.07 -4.36 22.11
CA ILE A 114 11.94 -4.76 20.99
C ILE A 114 13.24 -3.94 20.98
N LEU A 115 13.16 -2.62 21.20
CA LEU A 115 14.36 -1.79 21.30
C LEU A 115 15.29 -2.23 22.44
N ARG A 116 14.74 -2.53 23.63
CA ARG A 116 15.55 -3.02 24.76
C ARG A 116 16.25 -4.33 24.44
N GLN A 117 15.57 -5.26 23.79
CA GLN A 117 16.17 -6.52 23.33
C GLN A 117 17.33 -6.28 22.35
N ALA A 118 17.14 -5.37 21.38
CA ALA A 118 18.19 -5.00 20.44
C ALA A 118 19.38 -4.27 21.11
N MET A 119 19.12 -3.44 22.12
CA MET A 119 20.16 -2.78 22.91
C MET A 119 20.97 -3.74 23.79
N ASN A 120 20.31 -4.79 24.32
CA ASN A 120 20.95 -5.82 25.15
C ASN A 120 21.75 -6.84 24.32
N GLY A 121 21.60 -6.84 23.00
CA GLY A 121 22.26 -7.80 22.10
C GLY A 121 21.45 -9.08 21.86
N ASP A 122 20.22 -9.18 22.36
CA ASP A 122 19.33 -10.33 22.13
C ASP A 122 18.85 -10.38 20.67
N LEU A 123 18.78 -9.21 20.02
CA LEU A 123 18.44 -9.07 18.60
C LEU A 123 19.57 -8.31 17.89
N ASP A 124 20.16 -8.95 16.87
CA ASP A 124 21.18 -8.30 16.03
C ASP A 124 20.54 -7.35 15.01
N TRP A 125 20.37 -6.11 15.44
CA TRP A 125 19.78 -5.04 14.64
C TRP A 125 20.66 -4.63 13.44
N LYS A 126 21.98 -4.79 13.54
CA LYS A 126 22.90 -4.51 12.43
C LYS A 126 22.74 -5.58 11.34
N ALA A 127 22.68 -6.85 11.72
CA ALA A 127 22.40 -7.94 10.78
C ALA A 127 21.02 -7.79 10.13
N LYS A 128 20.01 -7.30 10.86
CA LYS A 128 18.68 -7.03 10.29
C LYS A 128 18.67 -5.86 9.31
N ARG A 129 19.49 -4.83 9.54
CA ARG A 129 19.65 -3.67 8.64
C ARG A 129 20.37 -4.05 7.34
N GLN A 130 21.40 -4.89 7.45
CA GLN A 130 22.38 -5.17 6.40
C GLN A 130 21.78 -5.51 5.01
N PRO A 131 20.72 -6.32 4.88
CA PRO A 131 20.13 -6.64 3.57
C PRO A 131 19.72 -5.40 2.77
N LYS A 132 19.28 -4.32 3.43
CA LYS A 132 18.87 -3.07 2.75
C LYS A 132 20.04 -2.29 2.16
N LEU A 133 21.27 -2.58 2.61
CA LEU A 133 22.49 -1.90 2.19
C LEU A 133 23.20 -2.61 1.03
N GLU A 134 22.92 -3.89 0.85
CA GLU A 134 23.62 -4.80 -0.07
C GLU A 134 22.81 -5.07 -1.36
N PRO A 135 23.44 -5.66 -2.40
CA PRO A 135 22.75 -6.20 -3.55
C PRO A 135 21.67 -7.23 -3.20
N LEU A 136 20.68 -7.37 -4.08
CA LEU A 136 19.66 -8.41 -3.96
C LEU A 136 20.28 -9.81 -4.04
N LYS A 137 19.84 -10.69 -3.14
CA LYS A 137 20.26 -12.10 -3.08
C LYS A 137 19.47 -12.94 -4.07
N LEU A 138 19.63 -12.68 -5.37
CA LEU A 138 19.04 -13.46 -6.46
C LEU A 138 20.12 -14.00 -7.40
N SER A 139 20.00 -15.26 -7.80
CA SER A 139 20.80 -15.81 -8.90
C SER A 139 20.42 -15.16 -10.24
N LYS A 140 21.26 -15.35 -11.27
CA LYS A 140 20.97 -14.80 -12.61
C LYS A 140 19.63 -15.32 -13.17
N ILE A 141 19.31 -16.58 -12.90
CA ILE A 141 18.12 -17.26 -13.42
C ILE A 141 16.88 -16.75 -12.69
N GLU A 142 16.93 -16.69 -11.36
CA GLU A 142 15.80 -16.20 -10.56
C GLU A 142 15.51 -14.72 -10.88
N ALA A 143 16.56 -13.88 -10.98
CA ALA A 143 16.38 -12.49 -11.37
C ALA A 143 15.71 -12.36 -12.75
N ALA A 144 16.19 -13.10 -13.75
CA ALA A 144 15.59 -13.08 -15.09
C ALA A 144 14.11 -13.51 -15.06
N MET A 145 13.78 -14.55 -14.29
CA MET A 145 12.41 -15.04 -14.13
C MET A 145 11.51 -13.99 -13.45
N SER A 146 11.89 -13.50 -12.26
CA SER A 146 11.13 -12.51 -11.49
C SER A 146 10.85 -11.24 -12.30
N PHE A 147 11.86 -10.65 -12.92
CA PHE A 147 11.66 -9.41 -13.69
C PHE A 147 10.89 -9.63 -14.98
N THR A 148 11.04 -10.79 -15.64
CA THR A 148 10.25 -11.10 -16.86
C THR A 148 8.77 -11.26 -16.52
N ILE A 149 8.45 -11.97 -15.45
CA ILE A 149 7.06 -12.12 -14.97
C ILE A 149 6.47 -10.76 -14.61
N ALA A 150 7.19 -9.94 -13.85
CA ALA A 150 6.72 -8.61 -13.47
C ALA A 150 6.47 -7.70 -14.69
N LYS A 151 7.39 -7.70 -15.67
CA LYS A 151 7.21 -6.96 -16.94
C LYS A 151 5.98 -7.44 -17.72
N GLY A 152 5.76 -8.75 -17.79
CA GLY A 152 4.59 -9.34 -18.45
C GLY A 152 3.28 -8.94 -17.76
N MET A 153 3.24 -9.02 -16.43
CA MET A 153 2.07 -8.61 -15.63
C MET A 153 1.74 -7.13 -15.83
N VAL A 154 2.75 -6.26 -15.78
CA VAL A 154 2.58 -4.82 -16.03
C VAL A 154 2.08 -4.55 -17.44
N ALA A 155 2.62 -5.25 -18.45
CA ALA A 155 2.15 -5.10 -19.82
C ALA A 155 0.66 -5.48 -19.97
N GLN A 156 0.20 -6.49 -19.21
CA GLN A 156 -1.18 -6.94 -19.23
C GLN A 156 -2.14 -5.97 -18.51
N THR A 157 -1.74 -5.39 -17.37
CA THR A 157 -2.64 -4.54 -16.55
C THR A 157 -2.52 -3.05 -16.87
N ALA A 158 -1.30 -2.52 -16.96
CA ALA A 158 -1.08 -1.08 -17.15
C ALA A 158 -1.11 -0.66 -18.63
N GLY A 159 -0.80 -1.57 -19.56
CA GLY A 159 -0.72 -1.24 -20.98
C GLY A 159 0.38 -0.22 -21.32
N LYS A 160 0.27 0.42 -22.49
CA LYS A 160 1.36 1.27 -23.04
C LYS A 160 1.36 2.72 -22.54
N HIS A 161 0.24 3.21 -22.04
CA HIS A 161 0.05 4.62 -21.72
C HIS A 161 0.43 5.01 -20.29
N TYR A 162 0.80 4.03 -19.45
CA TYR A 162 1.20 4.28 -18.06
C TYR A 162 2.67 3.92 -17.89
N PRO A 163 3.59 4.89 -18.00
CA PRO A 163 5.03 4.60 -17.97
C PRO A 163 5.55 4.22 -16.58
N ALA A 164 4.85 4.60 -15.50
CA ALA A 164 5.35 4.47 -14.13
C ALA A 164 5.52 3.02 -13.67
N PRO A 165 4.54 2.11 -13.82
CA PRO A 165 4.69 0.70 -13.42
C PRO A 165 5.89 0.02 -14.08
N ILE A 166 6.04 0.14 -15.40
CA ILE A 166 7.12 -0.51 -16.14
C ILE A 166 8.48 0.11 -15.83
N THR A 167 8.52 1.43 -15.60
CA THR A 167 9.74 2.12 -15.18
C THR A 167 10.19 1.62 -13.82
N ALA A 168 9.28 1.51 -12.85
CA ALA A 168 9.62 0.98 -11.52
C ALA A 168 10.25 -0.43 -11.59
N VAL A 169 9.65 -1.34 -12.38
CA VAL A 169 10.20 -2.69 -12.58
C VAL A 169 11.61 -2.64 -13.19
N LYS A 170 11.81 -1.85 -14.26
CA LYS A 170 13.11 -1.71 -14.93
C LYS A 170 14.18 -1.09 -14.03
N THR A 171 13.79 -0.13 -13.20
CA THR A 171 14.70 0.51 -12.25
C THR A 171 15.16 -0.47 -11.18
N ILE A 172 14.25 -1.27 -10.62
CA ILE A 172 14.59 -2.33 -9.65
C ILE A 172 15.48 -3.40 -10.32
N GLU A 173 15.17 -3.81 -11.55
CA GLU A 173 15.98 -4.75 -12.33
C GLU A 173 17.41 -4.25 -12.54
N ALA A 174 17.57 -2.99 -12.95
CA ALA A 174 18.88 -2.37 -13.14
C ALA A 174 19.66 -2.19 -11.82
N ALA A 175 18.95 -1.94 -10.71
CA ALA A 175 19.54 -1.75 -9.39
C ALA A 175 19.75 -3.06 -8.60
N ALA A 176 19.39 -4.22 -9.16
CA ALA A 176 19.37 -5.49 -8.44
C ALA A 176 20.75 -5.91 -7.89
N ARG A 177 21.83 -5.58 -8.61
CA ARG A 177 23.21 -5.93 -8.23
C ARG A 177 24.00 -4.82 -7.56
N LEU A 178 23.32 -3.74 -7.20
CA LEU A 178 23.94 -2.55 -6.62
C LEU A 178 23.73 -2.47 -5.12
N GLY A 179 24.62 -1.78 -4.41
CA GLY A 179 24.39 -1.38 -3.03
C GLY A 179 23.33 -0.28 -2.95
N ARG A 180 23.01 0.15 -1.72
CA ARG A 180 21.99 1.19 -1.49
C ARG A 180 22.28 2.47 -2.26
N GLU A 181 23.52 2.98 -2.19
CA GLU A 181 23.87 4.29 -2.75
C GLU A 181 23.68 4.34 -4.26
N GLU A 182 24.21 3.37 -5.01
CA GLU A 182 24.07 3.36 -6.47
C GLU A 182 22.63 3.02 -6.90
N ALA A 183 21.92 2.20 -6.12
CA ALA A 183 20.50 1.91 -6.36
C ALA A 183 19.63 3.17 -6.21
N LEU A 184 19.88 4.01 -5.20
CA LEU A 184 19.18 5.29 -5.01
C LEU A 184 19.46 6.28 -6.14
N VAL A 185 20.67 6.27 -6.72
CA VAL A 185 20.98 7.09 -7.91
C VAL A 185 20.10 6.66 -9.09
N LEU A 186 19.91 5.35 -9.32
CA LEU A 186 19.04 4.86 -10.37
C LEU A 186 17.56 5.17 -10.09
N GLU A 187 17.09 5.00 -8.86
CA GLU A 187 15.74 5.42 -8.44
C GLU A 187 15.51 6.89 -8.78
N ASN A 188 16.44 7.76 -8.37
CA ASN A 188 16.34 9.19 -8.61
C ASN A 188 16.31 9.53 -10.11
N LYS A 189 17.20 8.91 -10.89
CA LYS A 189 17.31 9.10 -12.34
C LYS A 189 16.03 8.69 -13.08
N SER A 190 15.30 7.69 -12.57
CA SER A 190 14.03 7.24 -13.13
C SER A 190 12.82 8.03 -12.62
N PHE A 191 12.85 8.45 -11.36
CA PHE A 191 11.78 9.22 -10.73
C PHE A 191 11.58 10.59 -11.39
N VAL A 192 12.66 11.33 -11.62
CA VAL A 192 12.59 12.71 -12.12
C VAL A 192 11.88 12.80 -13.48
N PRO A 193 12.25 12.00 -14.51
CA PRO A 193 11.51 11.98 -15.77
C PRO A 193 10.03 11.64 -15.62
N LEU A 194 9.68 10.66 -14.77
CA LEU A 194 8.29 10.28 -14.52
C LEU A 194 7.47 11.45 -13.97
N ALA A 195 8.02 12.19 -13.01
CA ALA A 195 7.37 13.35 -12.40
C ALA A 195 7.08 14.49 -13.40
N HIS A 196 7.79 14.53 -14.54
CA HIS A 196 7.58 15.51 -15.60
C HIS A 196 6.62 15.05 -16.71
N THR A 197 6.14 13.81 -16.66
CA THR A 197 5.22 13.26 -17.67
C THR A 197 3.84 13.92 -17.62
N ASN A 198 3.13 13.90 -18.76
CA ASN A 198 1.75 14.39 -18.82
C ASN A 198 0.81 13.47 -18.05
N GLU A 199 1.11 12.17 -18.04
CA GLU A 199 0.40 11.11 -17.35
C GLU A 199 0.44 11.33 -15.83
N ALA A 200 1.62 11.59 -15.26
CA ALA A 200 1.75 11.92 -13.84
C ALA A 200 0.96 13.19 -13.48
N ARG A 201 1.08 14.24 -14.30
CA ARG A 201 0.30 15.48 -14.10
C ARG A 201 -1.21 15.22 -14.12
N ALA A 202 -1.68 14.42 -15.08
CA ALA A 202 -3.09 14.09 -15.21
C ALA A 202 -3.61 13.24 -14.05
N LEU A 203 -2.87 12.22 -13.63
CA LEU A 203 -3.25 11.33 -12.52
C LEU A 203 -3.25 12.07 -11.17
N VAL A 204 -2.25 12.91 -10.91
CA VAL A 204 -2.26 13.81 -9.76
C VAL A 204 -3.42 14.80 -9.84
N GLY A 205 -3.72 15.33 -11.02
CA GLY A 205 -4.88 16.18 -11.25
C GLY A 205 -6.21 15.50 -10.92
N ILE A 206 -6.39 14.24 -11.33
CA ILE A 206 -7.57 13.42 -10.98
C ILE A 206 -7.66 13.24 -9.46
N PHE A 207 -6.54 12.94 -8.80
CA PHE A 207 -6.50 12.80 -7.35
C PHE A 207 -6.93 14.10 -6.63
N LEU A 208 -6.38 15.25 -7.02
CA LEU A 208 -6.75 16.54 -6.45
C LEU A 208 -8.22 16.90 -6.72
N ASN A 209 -8.71 16.59 -7.93
CA ASN A 209 -10.11 16.79 -8.29
C ASN A 209 -11.04 15.91 -7.44
N ASP A 210 -10.68 14.64 -7.19
CA ASP A 210 -11.44 13.76 -6.30
C ASP A 210 -11.49 14.31 -4.86
N GLN A 211 -10.36 14.80 -4.33
CA GLN A 211 -10.33 15.46 -3.02
C GLN A 211 -11.23 16.71 -2.99
N TYR A 212 -11.17 17.54 -4.03
CA TYR A 212 -12.01 18.72 -4.16
C TYR A 212 -13.51 18.36 -4.21
N VAL A 213 -13.90 17.37 -5.03
CA VAL A 213 -15.27 16.91 -5.15
C VAL A 213 -15.78 16.36 -3.81
N LYS A 214 -14.97 15.54 -3.12
CA LYS A 214 -15.31 15.01 -1.78
C LYS A 214 -15.47 16.12 -0.74
N ALA A 215 -14.58 17.11 -0.72
CA ALA A 215 -14.68 18.25 0.19
C ALA A 215 -15.94 19.07 -0.09
N LYS A 216 -16.27 19.31 -1.36
CA LYS A 216 -17.50 20.00 -1.78
C LYS A 216 -18.74 19.21 -1.38
N ALA A 217 -18.74 17.88 -1.56
CA ALA A 217 -19.82 17.01 -1.13
C ALA A 217 -20.05 17.09 0.39
N LYS A 218 -18.98 17.02 1.20
CA LYS A 218 -19.06 17.20 2.66
C LYS A 218 -19.61 18.57 3.04
N LYS A 219 -19.24 19.63 2.33
CA LYS A 219 -19.75 20.98 2.58
C LYS A 219 -21.25 21.09 2.28
N LEU A 220 -21.71 20.52 1.18
CA LEU A 220 -23.12 20.55 0.78
C LEU A 220 -24.02 19.69 1.66
N THR A 221 -23.46 18.63 2.26
CA THR A 221 -24.19 17.68 3.12
C THR A 221 -24.06 17.98 4.60
N LYS A 222 -23.34 19.05 4.99
CA LYS A 222 -23.02 19.36 6.39
C LYS A 222 -24.27 19.47 7.27
N ASP A 223 -25.31 20.13 6.76
CA ASP A 223 -26.53 20.44 7.50
C ASP A 223 -27.74 19.67 6.93
N VAL A 224 -27.50 18.59 6.19
CA VAL A 224 -28.53 17.75 5.57
C VAL A 224 -28.45 16.35 6.15
N GLU A 225 -29.55 15.86 6.75
CA GLU A 225 -29.60 14.50 7.28
C GLU A 225 -29.53 13.47 6.15
N THR A 226 -28.82 12.37 6.39
CA THR A 226 -28.80 11.25 5.44
C THR A 226 -30.17 10.57 5.41
N PRO A 227 -30.78 10.33 4.22
CA PRO A 227 -32.09 9.71 4.13
C PRO A 227 -32.12 8.32 4.80
N LYS A 228 -33.10 8.09 5.67
CA LYS A 228 -33.30 6.81 6.39
C LYS A 228 -33.97 5.74 5.54
N HIS A 229 -34.77 6.17 4.57
CA HIS A 229 -35.48 5.29 3.65
C HIS A 229 -35.23 5.78 2.22
N ALA A 230 -35.06 4.82 1.30
CA ALA A 230 -34.95 5.07 -0.12
C ALA A 230 -35.84 4.07 -0.87
N ALA A 231 -36.42 4.51 -1.98
CA ALA A 231 -37.18 3.66 -2.88
C ALA A 231 -36.64 3.82 -4.31
N VAL A 232 -36.68 2.73 -5.08
CA VAL A 232 -36.33 2.73 -6.49
C VAL A 232 -37.55 2.27 -7.30
N LEU A 233 -37.90 3.04 -8.33
CA LEU A 233 -38.99 2.68 -9.25
C LEU A 233 -38.39 1.92 -10.45
N GLY A 234 -38.66 0.62 -10.51
CA GLY A 234 -38.14 -0.30 -11.51
C GLY A 234 -37.24 -1.37 -10.88
N ALA A 235 -37.47 -2.63 -11.26
CA ALA A 235 -36.79 -3.81 -10.70
C ALA A 235 -35.90 -4.55 -11.71
N GLY A 236 -35.60 -3.91 -12.85
CA GLY A 236 -34.64 -4.44 -13.83
C GLY A 236 -33.20 -4.37 -13.32
N ILE A 237 -32.23 -4.70 -14.19
CA ILE A 237 -30.80 -4.78 -13.85
C ILE A 237 -30.30 -3.52 -13.11
N MET A 238 -30.64 -2.33 -13.59
CA MET A 238 -30.26 -1.06 -12.95
C MET A 238 -30.97 -0.84 -11.61
N GLY A 239 -32.26 -1.18 -11.53
CA GLY A 239 -33.06 -1.03 -10.31
C GLY A 239 -32.55 -1.93 -9.18
N GLY A 240 -32.27 -3.19 -9.50
CA GLY A 240 -31.63 -4.13 -8.58
C GLY A 240 -30.24 -3.65 -8.12
N GLY A 241 -29.44 -3.10 -9.03
CA GLY A 241 -28.12 -2.55 -8.69
C GLY A 241 -28.17 -1.36 -7.72
N ILE A 242 -29.11 -0.43 -7.93
CA ILE A 242 -29.33 0.71 -7.03
C ILE A 242 -29.80 0.23 -5.66
N ALA A 243 -30.80 -0.65 -5.62
CA ALA A 243 -31.31 -1.24 -4.39
C ALA A 243 -30.20 -1.96 -3.61
N TYR A 244 -29.39 -2.76 -4.31
CA TYR A 244 -28.25 -3.47 -3.72
C TYR A 244 -27.24 -2.51 -3.10
N GLN A 245 -26.79 -1.47 -3.82
CA GLN A 245 -25.79 -0.53 -3.30
C GLN A 245 -26.32 0.28 -2.10
N SER A 246 -27.57 0.73 -2.17
CA SER A 246 -28.22 1.45 -1.08
C SER A 246 -28.32 0.58 0.18
N ALA A 247 -28.79 -0.67 0.04
CA ALA A 247 -28.93 -1.61 1.15
C ALA A 247 -27.57 -2.12 1.68
N TRP A 248 -26.54 -2.26 0.84
CA TRP A 248 -25.20 -2.68 1.26
C TRP A 248 -24.49 -1.61 2.07
N LYS A 249 -24.52 -0.35 1.59
CA LYS A 249 -23.85 0.77 2.27
C LYS A 249 -24.62 1.25 3.51
N GLY A 250 -25.95 1.09 3.55
CA GLY A 250 -26.76 1.35 4.75
C GLY A 250 -26.40 0.47 5.96
N ARG A 251 -25.76 -0.69 5.75
CA ARG A 251 -25.27 -1.58 6.82
C ARG A 251 -24.07 -1.03 7.59
N ALA A 252 -23.33 -0.07 7.02
CA ALA A 252 -22.11 0.45 7.65
C ALA A 252 -22.38 1.44 8.80
N GLY A 253 -23.65 1.71 9.15
CA GLY A 253 -24.02 2.69 10.17
C GLY A 253 -25.20 2.31 11.08
N GLY A 254 -25.65 1.04 11.14
CA GLY A 254 -26.84 0.67 11.92
C GLY A 254 -26.79 -0.73 12.57
N ASP A 255 -27.32 -0.80 13.79
CA ASP A 255 -27.50 -1.96 14.69
C ASP A 255 -27.85 -3.27 13.97
N GLU A 256 -27.15 -4.35 14.35
CA GLU A 256 -27.26 -5.72 13.82
C GLU A 256 -28.68 -6.31 13.89
N ARG A 257 -29.61 -5.74 14.65
CA ARG A 257 -30.95 -6.31 14.83
C ARG A 257 -31.92 -6.16 13.64
N HIS A 258 -31.60 -5.33 12.64
CA HIS A 258 -32.42 -5.23 11.41
C HIS A 258 -32.05 -6.27 10.33
N GLN A 259 -31.09 -7.16 10.62
CA GLN A 259 -30.49 -8.14 9.71
C GLN A 259 -31.47 -9.15 9.07
N ARG A 260 -32.67 -9.39 9.64
CA ARG A 260 -33.54 -10.49 9.20
C ARG A 260 -34.71 -10.11 8.28
N GLN A 261 -35.08 -8.83 8.15
CA GLN A 261 -36.32 -8.47 7.43
C GLN A 261 -36.15 -8.13 5.95
N ILE A 262 -34.94 -7.83 5.46
CA ILE A 262 -34.75 -7.32 4.09
C ILE A 262 -34.12 -8.38 3.16
N ALA A 263 -33.46 -9.40 3.72
CA ALA A 263 -32.79 -10.43 2.93
C ALA A 263 -33.72 -11.56 2.43
N ASP A 264 -34.95 -11.67 2.94
CA ASP A 264 -35.77 -12.87 2.71
C ASP A 264 -37.24 -12.66 2.31
N PRO A 265 -37.56 -11.91 1.22
CA PRO A 265 -38.86 -12.01 0.58
C PRO A 265 -38.93 -13.09 -0.52
N TRP A 266 -37.83 -13.82 -0.78
CA TRP A 266 -37.71 -14.75 -1.92
C TRP A 266 -37.71 -16.23 -1.52
N HIS A 267 -37.59 -16.58 -0.24
CA HIS A 267 -37.65 -17.97 0.19
C HIS A 267 -39.08 -18.49 0.44
N ASP A 268 -40.06 -17.59 0.59
CA ASP A 268 -41.43 -17.92 1.00
C ASP A 268 -42.44 -17.98 -0.18
N ARG A 269 -41.96 -17.95 -1.43
CA ARG A 269 -42.82 -18.00 -2.63
C ARG A 269 -42.52 -19.13 -3.61
N SER A 270 -41.78 -20.14 -3.17
CA SER A 270 -41.55 -21.37 -3.95
C SER A 270 -42.51 -22.53 -3.59
N GLY A 271 -43.50 -22.31 -2.72
CA GLY A 271 -44.43 -23.34 -2.25
C GLY A 271 -45.88 -23.28 -2.76
N GLU A 272 -46.34 -22.20 -3.38
CA GLU A 272 -47.77 -22.00 -3.75
C GLU A 272 -48.04 -21.96 -5.26
N ALA A 273 -47.22 -22.62 -6.07
CA ALA A 273 -47.48 -22.80 -7.50
C ALA A 273 -47.31 -24.27 -7.92
N ALA A 274 -48.02 -25.16 -7.22
CA ALA A 274 -48.24 -26.54 -7.64
C ALA A 274 -49.49 -27.11 -6.96
N GLU A 275 -50.67 -26.58 -7.34
CA GLU A 275 -51.95 -27.31 -7.38
C GLU A 275 -52.94 -26.55 -8.28
#